data_AF-J6IIR8-F1
#
_entry.id   AF-J6IIR8-F1
#
_cell.length_a   1.000
_cell.length_b   1.000
_cell.length_c   1.000
_cell.angle_alpha   90.00
_cell.angle_beta   90.00
_cell.angle_gamma   90.00
#
_symmetry.space_group_name_H-M   'P 1'
#
loop_
_entity.id
_entity.type
_entity.pdbx_description
1 polymer ?
#
loop_
_entity_poly.entity_id
_entity_poly.type
_entity_poly.pdbx_seq_one_letter_code
_entity_poly.pdbx_strand_id
1 'polypeptide(L)'
;MKIIPIIFLLTTFPAAALASEQDSAQSCLSWGIGKMAQDPQSERFKDLTVTDITTERYDEKIGSQHIATQLTATLEKEGNPVGKMLCLLENERPLYVYFSYAR
;
A
#
# COMPACT_ATOMS: atom_id res chain seq x y z
N MET A 1 13.52 48.83 22.97
CA MET A 1 12.61 47.68 22.89
C MET A 1 12.96 46.90 21.63
N LYS A 2 13.46 45.67 21.76
CA LYS A 2 14.01 44.87 20.64
C LYS A 2 12.96 43.82 20.25
N ILE A 3 12.39 44.00 19.07
CA ILE A 3 11.35 43.11 18.52
C ILE A 3 12.05 41.80 18.12
N ILE A 4 11.70 40.71 18.79
CA ILE A 4 12.17 39.36 18.47
C ILE A 4 11.33 38.84 17.30
N PRO A 5 11.92 38.47 16.15
CA PRO A 5 11.15 37.86 15.07
C PRO A 5 10.87 36.40 15.45
N ILE A 6 9.58 36.08 15.56
CA ILE A 6 9.09 34.71 15.72
C ILE A 6 9.41 33.97 14.42
N ILE A 7 10.42 33.11 14.46
CA ILE A 7 10.71 32.14 13.40
C ILE A 7 9.65 31.05 13.51
N PHE A 8 8.62 31.13 12.66
CA PHE A 8 7.62 30.08 12.51
C PHE A 8 8.26 28.95 11.69
N LEU A 9 8.87 27.98 12.37
CA LEU A 9 9.35 26.73 11.77
C LEU A 9 8.14 25.92 11.29
N LEU A 10 7.87 26.00 9.99
CA LEU A 10 6.89 25.17 9.30
C LEU A 10 7.34 23.71 9.36
N THR A 11 6.77 22.93 10.27
CA THR A 11 6.84 21.47 10.25
C THR A 11 5.96 20.95 9.11
N THR A 12 6.48 20.91 7.88
CA THR A 12 5.84 20.20 6.78
C THR A 12 6.00 18.70 7.04
N PHE A 13 4.95 18.08 7.57
CA PHE A 13 4.87 16.62 7.67
C PHE A 13 4.86 15.99 6.26
N PRO A 14 5.44 14.79 6.09
CA PRO A 14 5.65 14.18 4.78
C PRO A 14 4.35 13.58 4.22
N ALA A 15 3.42 14.43 3.77
CA ALA A 15 2.20 14.00 3.09
C ALA A 15 2.50 13.28 1.76
N ALA A 16 3.63 13.60 1.13
CA ALA A 16 4.04 13.01 -0.14
C ALA A 16 4.36 11.51 -0.05
N ALA A 17 4.93 11.04 1.07
CA ALA A 17 5.25 9.63 1.26
C ALA A 17 3.97 8.79 1.39
N LEU A 18 2.98 9.28 2.15
CA LEU A 18 1.69 8.61 2.31
C LEU A 18 0.91 8.53 1.00
N ALA A 19 0.93 9.60 0.19
CA ALA A 19 0.28 9.60 -1.13
C ALA A 19 0.91 8.54 -2.06
N SER A 20 2.24 8.43 -2.09
CA SER A 20 2.92 7.43 -2.91
C SER A 20 2.64 5.98 -2.49
N GLU A 21 2.48 5.75 -1.18
CA GLU A 21 2.16 4.43 -0.64
C GLU A 21 0.73 4.02 -0.98
N GLN A 22 -0.22 4.96 -0.88
CA GLN A 22 -1.61 4.76 -1.29
C GLN A 22 -1.73 4.42 -2.78
N ASP A 23 -1.05 5.17 -3.65
CA ASP A 23 -1.08 4.95 -5.10
C ASP A 23 -0.48 3.58 -5.47
N SER A 24 0.62 3.20 -4.81
CA SER A 24 1.26 1.90 -5.00
C SER A 24 0.35 0.76 -4.55
N ALA A 25 -0.29 0.90 -3.39
CA ALA A 25 -1.23 -0.09 -2.87
C ALA A 25 -2.45 -0.24 -3.79
N GLN A 26 -3.02 0.87 -4.27
CA GLN A 26 -4.14 0.84 -5.21
C GLN A 26 -3.75 0.17 -6.54
N SER A 27 -2.53 0.43 -7.02
CA SER A 27 -1.98 -0.23 -8.22
C SER A 27 -1.83 -1.73 -8.03
N CYS A 28 -1.34 -2.17 -6.86
CA CYS A 28 -1.28 -3.58 -6.49
C CYS A 28 -2.66 -4.24 -6.46
N LEU A 29 -3.66 -3.58 -5.84
CA LEU A 29 -5.02 -4.09 -5.77
C LEU A 29 -5.61 -4.28 -7.17
N SER A 30 -5.54 -3.25 -8.02
CA SER A 30 -6.04 -3.29 -9.40
C SER A 30 -5.37 -4.39 -10.23
N TRP A 31 -4.04 -4.47 -10.16
CA TRP A 31 -3.27 -5.50 -10.87
C TRP A 31 -3.62 -6.91 -10.39
N GLY A 32 -3.69 -7.12 -9.07
CA GLY A 32 -4.05 -8.40 -8.48
C GLY A 32 -5.45 -8.87 -8.89
N ILE A 33 -6.46 -7.99 -8.81
CA ILE A 33 -7.82 -8.28 -9.29
C ILE A 33 -7.81 -8.62 -10.78
N GLY A 34 -7.07 -7.85 -11.60
CA GLY A 34 -6.94 -8.10 -13.02
C GLY A 34 -6.34 -9.48 -13.34
N LYS A 35 -5.35 -9.94 -12.57
CA LYS A 35 -4.79 -11.29 -12.68
C LYS A 35 -5.77 -12.38 -12.26
N MET A 36 -6.65 -12.06 -11.32
CA MET A 36 -7.68 -12.97 -10.81
C MET A 36 -9.02 -12.84 -11.55
N ALA A 37 -9.13 -12.10 -12.65
CA ALA A 37 -10.43 -11.79 -13.27
C ALA A 37 -11.25 -13.02 -13.73
N GLN A 38 -10.64 -14.20 -13.80
CA GLN A 38 -11.33 -15.48 -14.09
C GLN A 38 -11.62 -16.32 -12.82
N ASP A 39 -11.13 -15.88 -11.65
CA ASP A 39 -11.39 -16.46 -10.35
C ASP A 39 -12.68 -15.83 -9.77
N PRO A 40 -13.72 -16.62 -9.45
CA PRO A 40 -14.94 -16.13 -8.80
C PRO A 40 -14.70 -15.36 -7.49
N GLN A 41 -13.57 -15.58 -6.81
CA GLN A 41 -13.20 -14.83 -5.61
C GLN A 41 -12.79 -13.38 -5.90
N SER A 42 -12.43 -13.03 -7.14
CA SER A 42 -12.01 -11.68 -7.53
C SER A 42 -13.12 -10.63 -7.38
N GLU A 43 -14.39 -11.00 -7.56
CA GLU A 43 -15.55 -10.13 -7.36
C GLU A 43 -15.60 -9.53 -5.96
N ARG A 44 -15.12 -10.29 -4.96
CA ARG A 44 -15.13 -9.87 -3.56
C ARG A 44 -14.10 -8.78 -3.26
N PHE A 45 -13.12 -8.62 -4.15
CA PHE A 45 -12.08 -7.60 -4.03
C PHE A 45 -12.37 -6.33 -4.84
N LYS A 46 -13.50 -6.29 -5.57
CA LYS A 46 -13.93 -5.08 -6.27
C LYS A 46 -14.48 -4.03 -5.30
N ASP A 47 -14.29 -2.78 -5.67
CA ASP A 47 -14.82 -1.59 -4.98
C ASP A 47 -14.39 -1.51 -3.51
N LEU A 48 -13.18 -2.00 -3.21
CA LEU A 48 -12.60 -1.94 -1.88
C LEU A 48 -11.83 -0.65 -1.65
N THR A 49 -11.84 -0.21 -0.40
CA THR A 49 -10.96 0.85 0.09
C THR A 49 -9.70 0.20 0.68
N VAL A 50 -8.54 0.76 0.34
CA VAL A 50 -7.25 0.35 0.89
C VAL A 50 -6.91 1.24 2.09
N THR A 51 -6.69 0.63 3.25
CA THR A 51 -6.36 1.29 4.51
C THR A 51 -5.17 0.60 5.20
N ASP A 52 -4.66 1.18 6.29
CA ASP A 52 -3.54 0.66 7.11
C ASP A 52 -2.35 0.15 6.29
N ILE A 53 -1.84 0.98 5.39
CA ILE A 53 -0.74 0.61 4.51
C ILE A 53 0.56 0.59 5.31
N THR A 54 1.29 -0.52 5.23
CA THR A 54 2.65 -0.66 5.74
C THR A 54 3.57 -1.02 4.58
N THR A 55 4.68 -0.29 4.47
CA THR A 55 5.65 -0.45 3.39
C THR A 55 7.02 -0.77 3.98
N GLU A 56 7.59 -1.89 3.57
CA GLU A 56 8.94 -2.33 3.92
C GLU A 56 9.80 -2.35 2.65
N ARG A 57 10.94 -1.68 2.68
CA ARG A 57 11.88 -1.63 1.55
C ARG A 57 13.07 -2.53 1.82
N TYR A 58 13.49 -3.23 0.78
CA TYR A 58 14.56 -4.21 0.82
C TYR A 58 15.58 -3.88 -0.26
N ASP A 59 16.82 -3.62 0.15
CA ASP A 59 17.94 -3.40 -0.78
C ASP A 59 18.62 -4.74 -1.16
N GLU A 60 18.31 -5.80 -0.41
CA GLU A 60 18.85 -7.15 -0.61
C GLU A 60 17.72 -8.16 -0.86
N LYS A 61 18.08 -9.35 -1.31
CA LYS A 61 17.12 -10.41 -1.60
C LYS A 61 16.34 -10.84 -0.36
N ILE A 62 15.06 -11.10 -0.52
CA ILE A 62 14.27 -11.87 0.45
C ILE A 62 14.32 -13.35 0.03
N GLY A 63 15.10 -14.15 0.76
CA GLY A 63 15.41 -15.52 0.37
C GLY A 63 16.22 -15.56 -0.93
N SER A 64 15.70 -16.22 -1.96
CA SER A 64 16.35 -16.27 -3.29
C SER A 64 15.82 -15.22 -4.28
N GLN A 65 14.72 -14.54 -3.96
CA GLN A 65 14.04 -13.59 -4.82
C GLN A 65 14.46 -12.16 -4.45
N HIS A 66 14.87 -11.37 -5.42
CA HIS A 66 14.99 -9.93 -5.22
C HIS A 66 13.60 -9.30 -5.29
N ILE A 67 13.26 -8.50 -4.28
CA ILE A 67 12.14 -7.56 -4.31
C ILE A 67 12.64 -6.25 -3.72
N ALA A 68 12.18 -5.13 -4.25
CA ALA A 68 12.55 -3.81 -3.73
C ALA A 68 11.64 -3.40 -2.57
N THR A 69 10.37 -3.81 -2.60
CA THR A 69 9.35 -3.36 -1.65
C THR A 69 8.34 -4.45 -1.35
N GLN A 70 8.01 -4.62 -0.08
CA GLN A 70 6.82 -5.32 0.39
C GLN A 70 5.81 -4.30 0.88
N LEU A 71 4.58 -4.37 0.39
CA LEU A 71 3.47 -3.56 0.85
C LEU A 71 2.39 -4.46 1.42
N THR A 72 1.94 -4.18 2.63
CA THR A 72 0.75 -4.80 3.22
C THR A 72 -0.31 -3.76 3.46
N ALA A 73 -1.57 -4.10 3.21
CA ALA A 73 -2.69 -3.19 3.47
C ALA A 73 -3.94 -3.93 3.96
N THR A 74 -4.78 -3.21 4.72
CA THR A 74 -6.15 -3.61 5.02
C THR A 74 -7.04 -3.33 3.81
N LEU A 75 -7.94 -4.27 3.56
CA LEU A 75 -8.98 -4.14 2.56
C LEU A 75 -10.33 -3.98 3.26
N GLU A 76 -11.00 -2.87 3.00
CA GLU A 76 -12.28 -2.53 3.60
C GLU A 76 -13.41 -2.45 2.58
N LYS A 77 -14.59 -2.87 3.01
CA LYS A 77 -15.85 -2.64 2.30
C LYS A 77 -16.81 -1.92 3.24
N GLU A 78 -17.27 -0.75 2.83
CA GLU A 78 -18.20 0.08 3.62
C GLU A 78 -17.67 0.33 5.05
N GLY A 79 -16.36 0.56 5.18
CA GLY A 79 -15.68 0.79 6.47
C GLY A 79 -15.47 -0.45 7.34
N ASN A 80 -15.77 -1.66 6.82
CA ASN A 80 -15.54 -2.92 7.53
C ASN A 80 -14.35 -3.67 6.91
N PRO A 81 -13.38 -4.14 7.71
CA PRO A 81 -12.26 -4.93 7.20
C PRO A 81 -12.77 -6.29 6.68
N VAL A 82 -12.52 -6.57 5.41
CA VAL A 82 -12.91 -7.81 4.73
C VAL A 82 -11.71 -8.69 4.40
N GLY A 83 -10.50 -8.14 4.46
CA GLY A 83 -9.28 -8.88 4.16
C GLY A 83 -8.01 -8.08 4.35
N LYS A 84 -6.89 -8.73 4.01
CA LYS A 84 -5.57 -8.12 3.90
C LYS A 84 -4.99 -8.42 2.53
N MET A 85 -4.21 -7.47 2.02
CA MET A 85 -3.43 -7.62 0.81
C MET A 85 -1.95 -7.59 1.14
N LEU A 86 -1.19 -8.52 0.55
CA LEU A 86 0.26 -8.49 0.48
C LEU A 86 0.65 -8.26 -0.99
N CYS A 87 1.47 -7.26 -1.25
CA CYS A 87 2.02 -6.97 -2.56
C CYS A 87 3.54 -6.95 -2.49
N LEU A 88 4.19 -7.70 -3.36
CA LEU A 88 5.64 -7.66 -3.55
C LEU A 88 5.92 -6.88 -4.83
N LEU A 89 6.75 -5.84 -4.73
CA LEU A 89 7.09 -4.96 -5.83
C LEU A 89 8.60 -5.00 -6.12
N GLU A 90 8.92 -4.85 -7.40
CA GLU A 90 10.26 -4.61 -7.91
C GLU A 90 10.24 -3.31 -8.71
N ASN A 91 10.99 -2.31 -8.24
CA ASN A 91 10.99 -0.96 -8.84
C ASN A 91 9.56 -0.42 -9.05
N GLU A 92 8.74 -0.46 -7.99
CA GLU A 92 7.35 0.03 -7.96
C GLU A 92 6.37 -0.75 -8.87
N ARG A 93 6.80 -1.87 -9.47
CA ARG A 93 5.94 -2.73 -10.29
C ARG A 93 5.50 -3.95 -9.50
N PRO A 94 4.19 -4.29 -9.45
CA PRO A 94 3.72 -5.50 -8.81
C PRO A 94 4.34 -6.75 -9.44
N LEU A 95 5.02 -7.56 -8.64
CA LEU A 95 5.51 -8.89 -9.02
C LEU A 95 4.55 -9.99 -8.58
N TYR A 96 4.01 -9.85 -7.37
CA TYR A 96 3.14 -10.82 -6.75
C TYR A 96 2.13 -10.12 -5.84
N VAL A 97 0.89 -10.59 -5.86
CA VAL A 97 -0.16 -10.12 -4.98
C VAL A 97 -0.87 -11.33 -4.37
N TYR A 98 -1.03 -11.29 -3.06
CA TYR A 98 -1.79 -12.27 -2.30
C TYR A 98 -2.89 -11.57 -1.51
N PHE A 99 -4.08 -12.16 -1.55
CA PHE A 99 -5.23 -11.69 -0.78
C PHE A 99 -5.59 -12.72 0.28
N SER A 100 -5.86 -12.25 1.48
CA SER A 100 -6.36 -13.06 2.59
C SER A 100 -7.65 -12.46 3.14
N TYR A 101 -8.48 -13.32 3.74
CA TYR A 101 -9.76 -12.91 4.32
C TYR A 101 -9.60 -12.55 5.80
N ALA A 102 -10.39 -11.58 6.25
CA ALA A 102 -10.64 -11.40 7.67
C ALA A 102 -11.42 -12.63 8.19
N ARG A 103 -10.98 -13.22 9.29
CA ARG A 103 -11.69 -14.31 9.98
C ARG A 103 -12.75 -13.75 10.91
#